data_AF-A0A7J6WI15-F1
#
_entry.id   AF-A0A7J6WI15-F1
#
_cell.length_a   1.000
_cell.length_b   1.000
_cell.length_c   1.000
_cell.angle_alpha   90.00
_cell.angle_beta   90.00
_cell.angle_gamma   90.00
#
_symmetry.space_group_name_H-M   'P 1'
#
loop_
_entity.id
_entity.type
_entity.pdbx_description
1 polymer ?
#
loop_
_entity_poly.entity_id
_entity_poly.type
_entity_poly.pdbx_seq_one_letter_code
_entity_poly.pdbx_strand_id
1 'polypeptide(L)'
;MARRKHGLVSEHWVNGSWNFQLKNRIWDWEMPLVNEMTSAMQDLVVSGDADQLGWRWGAHGIFSVASFYDSLVEKYNLIQSELVSFAPLVIWELSIPLKIRIFLWCVCWGRLQTLDRLKKFQLVDDVRCVWCKRGVESVQHLFFQCPVIFDVWRRLSGRKWGEVLMLLETNDLTGLVKNWPHVSSGLLGKNVWRFVPAAVVWSIWKPYGNYHPCKNRFSSLQDKLPLNGMTKSICIMVCPTNAVA
;
A
#
# COMPACT_ATOMS: atom_id res chain seq x y z
N MET A 1 36.31 -10.28 11.03
CA MET A 1 35.90 -11.55 10.39
C MET A 1 36.39 -12.71 11.25
N ALA A 2 35.49 -13.61 11.69
CA ALA A 2 35.86 -14.78 12.49
C ALA A 2 36.84 -15.69 11.72
N ARG A 3 37.83 -16.25 12.42
CA ARG A 3 38.85 -17.13 11.84
C ARG A 3 38.25 -18.46 11.37
N ARG A 4 37.18 -18.92 12.02
CA ARG A 4 36.35 -20.06 11.60
C ARG A 4 35.02 -19.54 11.06
N LYS A 5 34.82 -19.61 9.74
CA LYS A 5 33.57 -19.16 9.10
C LYS A 5 32.43 -20.17 9.18
N HIS A 6 32.75 -21.44 9.42
CA HIS A 6 31.79 -22.55 9.47
C HIS A 6 31.73 -23.19 10.87
N GLY A 7 32.29 -22.52 11.89
CA GLY A 7 32.20 -23.01 13.26
C GLY A 7 30.80 -22.82 13.81
N LEU A 8 30.35 -23.74 14.66
CA LEU A 8 29.10 -23.59 15.40
C LEU A 8 29.23 -22.49 16.46
N VAL A 9 28.12 -21.85 16.82
CA VAL A 9 28.09 -20.84 17.90
C VAL A 9 28.58 -21.44 19.23
N SER A 10 28.25 -22.71 19.49
CA SER A 10 28.71 -23.45 20.67
C SER A 10 30.22 -23.64 20.75
N GLU A 11 30.94 -23.68 19.62
CA GLU A 11 32.41 -23.74 19.62
C GLU A 11 33.07 -22.46 20.13
N HIS A 12 32.33 -21.34 20.09
CA HIS A 12 32.79 -20.05 20.56
C HIS A 12 32.47 -19.79 22.03
N TRP A 13 31.77 -20.70 22.71
CA TRP A 13 31.54 -20.62 24.15
C TRP A 13 32.52 -21.56 24.88
N VAL A 14 33.55 -20.98 25.51
CA VAL A 14 34.64 -21.73 26.12
C VAL A 14 34.81 -21.30 27.58
N ASN A 15 34.77 -22.27 28.50
CA ASN A 15 34.97 -22.05 29.94
C ASN A 15 34.06 -20.96 30.54
N GLY A 16 32.80 -20.88 30.09
CA GLY A 16 31.84 -19.88 30.58
C GLY A 16 32.03 -18.46 30.02
N SER A 17 32.76 -18.31 28.91
CA SER A 17 32.98 -17.02 28.25
C SER A 17 32.97 -17.13 26.73
N TRP A 18 32.55 -16.06 26.05
CA TRP A 18 32.60 -15.96 24.60
C TRP A 18 34.04 -15.76 24.10
N ASN A 19 34.52 -16.66 23.25
CA ASN A 19 35.83 -16.61 22.61
C ASN A 19 35.69 -16.62 21.07
N PHE A 20 35.53 -15.43 20.52
CA PHE A 20 35.58 -15.22 19.08
C PHE A 20 37.04 -15.09 18.65
N GLN A 21 37.62 -16.16 18.12
CA GLN A 21 38.93 -16.12 17.49
C GLN A 21 38.87 -15.26 16.21
N LEU A 22 38.93 -13.94 16.35
CA LEU A 22 38.88 -13.00 15.24
C LEU A 22 40.21 -13.04 14.47
N LYS A 23 40.13 -12.97 13.13
CA LYS A 23 41.31 -13.03 12.27
C LYS A 23 42.14 -11.73 12.29
N ASN A 24 41.48 -10.61 12.53
CA ASN A 24 42.08 -9.27 12.50
C ASN A 24 42.16 -8.71 13.91
N ARG A 25 43.16 -7.85 14.14
CA ARG A 25 43.22 -7.01 15.35
C ARG A 25 41.98 -6.10 15.36
N ILE A 26 41.28 -6.05 16.50
CA ILE A 26 40.14 -5.15 16.70
C ILE A 26 40.72 -3.74 16.87
N TRP A 27 40.18 -2.78 16.14
CA TRP A 27 40.58 -1.38 16.25
C TRP A 27 39.79 -0.70 17.36
N ASP A 28 40.32 0.38 17.95
CA ASP A 28 39.68 1.06 19.09
C ASP A 28 38.24 1.53 18.78
N TRP A 29 37.95 1.89 17.53
CA TRP A 29 36.60 2.27 17.10
C TRP A 29 35.63 1.10 16.91
N GLU A 30 36.13 -0.14 16.80
CA GLU A 30 35.30 -1.36 16.74
C GLU A 30 34.98 -1.89 18.14
N MET A 31 35.76 -1.50 19.16
CA MET A 31 35.56 -1.94 20.54
C MET A 31 34.15 -1.65 21.09
N PRO A 32 33.50 -0.50 20.81
CA PRO A 32 32.12 -0.27 21.23
C PRO A 32 31.14 -1.30 20.65
N LEU A 33 31.30 -1.68 19.37
CA LEU A 33 30.46 -2.66 18.69
C LEU A 33 30.67 -4.07 19.26
N VAL A 34 31.91 -4.42 19.56
CA VAL A 34 32.26 -5.70 20.18
C VAL A 34 31.71 -5.79 21.60
N ASN A 35 31.77 -4.70 22.37
CA ASN A 35 31.20 -4.64 23.71
C ASN A 35 29.67 -4.78 23.66
N GLU A 36 29.00 -4.06 22.77
CA GLU A 36 27.54 -4.17 22.58
C GLU A 36 27.12 -5.60 22.21
N MET A 37 27.83 -6.22 21.26
CA MET A 37 27.61 -7.62 20.89
C MET A 37 27.81 -8.57 22.08
N THR A 38 28.91 -8.41 22.83
CA THR A 38 29.24 -9.29 23.95
C THR A 38 28.23 -9.15 25.08
N SER A 39 27.81 -7.91 25.38
CA SER A 39 26.74 -7.64 26.36
C SER A 39 25.41 -8.23 25.94
N ALA A 40 25.02 -8.12 24.66
CA ALA A 40 23.80 -8.72 24.14
C ALA A 40 23.80 -10.26 24.23
N MET A 41 24.99 -10.87 24.26
CA MET A 41 25.15 -12.33 24.33
C MET A 41 25.44 -12.85 25.73
N GLN A 42 25.59 -11.98 26.73
CA GLN A 42 26.05 -12.37 28.07
C GLN A 42 25.03 -13.23 28.83
N ASP A 43 23.74 -13.02 28.57
CA ASP A 43 22.64 -13.77 29.18
C ASP A 43 22.20 -14.99 28.35
N LEU A 44 22.85 -15.27 27.21
CA LEU A 44 22.52 -16.41 26.37
C LEU A 44 23.12 -17.70 26.92
N VAL A 45 22.26 -18.65 27.28
CA VAL A 45 22.67 -20.02 27.62
C VAL A 45 22.68 -20.85 26.34
N VAL A 46 23.86 -21.23 25.87
CA VAL A 46 24.02 -22.10 24.70
C VAL A 46 23.82 -23.55 25.16
N SER A 47 22.82 -24.24 24.59
CA SER A 47 22.68 -25.69 24.74
C SER A 47 23.31 -26.43 23.56
N GLY A 48 23.59 -27.72 23.73
CA GLY A 48 24.04 -28.60 22.65
C GLY A 48 22.90 -29.13 21.77
N ASP A 49 21.68 -28.61 21.96
CA ASP A 49 20.51 -29.04 21.22
C ASP A 49 20.54 -28.51 19.79
N ALA A 50 19.73 -29.11 18.91
CA ALA A 50 19.58 -28.63 17.54
C ALA A 50 18.94 -27.23 17.52
N ASP A 51 19.43 -26.37 16.63
CA ASP A 51 18.89 -25.01 16.44
C ASP A 51 17.39 -25.03 16.12
N GLN A 52 16.64 -24.14 16.76
CA GLN A 52 15.22 -23.94 16.50
C GLN A 52 14.95 -22.53 15.98
N LEU A 53 14.01 -22.41 15.04
CA LEU A 53 13.52 -21.12 14.57
C LEU A 53 12.59 -20.52 15.63
N GLY A 54 13.08 -19.50 16.32
CA GLY A 54 12.29 -18.71 17.27
C GLY A 54 11.78 -17.42 16.64
N TRP A 55 10.50 -17.13 16.82
CA TRP A 55 9.91 -15.85 16.47
C TRP A 55 9.92 -14.92 17.69
N ARG A 56 10.76 -13.88 17.64
CA ARG A 56 10.93 -12.92 18.74
C ARG A 56 9.65 -12.14 19.07
N TRP A 57 8.81 -11.89 18.07
CA TRP A 57 7.67 -10.98 18.19
C TRP A 57 6.37 -11.77 18.40
N GLY A 58 6.10 -12.25 19.60
CA GLY A 58 4.86 -12.97 19.92
C GLY A 58 5.00 -13.86 21.15
N ALA A 59 3.89 -14.31 21.72
CA ALA A 59 3.87 -15.00 23.01
C ALA A 59 4.46 -16.42 23.01
N HIS A 60 4.58 -17.07 21.84
CA HIS A 60 4.86 -18.51 21.75
C HIS A 60 6.10 -18.87 20.93
N GLY A 61 6.90 -17.89 20.51
CA GLY A 61 8.05 -18.18 19.64
C GLY A 61 7.67 -18.69 18.23
N ILE A 62 6.39 -18.69 17.87
CA ILE A 62 5.88 -19.12 16.57
C ILE A 62 5.60 -17.89 15.71
N PHE A 63 6.03 -17.95 14.45
CA PHE A 63 5.76 -16.90 13.48
C PHE A 63 4.26 -16.78 13.22
N SER A 64 3.75 -15.55 13.24
CA SER A 64 2.43 -15.25 12.73
C SER A 64 2.48 -13.97 11.89
N VAL A 65 1.67 -13.93 10.83
CA VAL A 65 1.55 -12.72 9.99
C VAL A 65 1.11 -11.53 10.85
N ALA A 66 0.18 -11.75 11.78
CA ALA A 66 -0.33 -10.71 12.67
C ALA A 66 0.81 -10.09 13.51
N SER A 67 1.55 -10.92 14.24
CA SER A 67 2.61 -10.43 15.12
C SER A 67 3.82 -9.88 14.37
N PHE A 68 4.02 -10.28 13.12
CA PHE A 68 4.95 -9.60 12.21
C PHE A 68 4.49 -8.20 11.83
N TYR A 69 3.23 -8.04 11.43
CA TYR A 69 2.69 -6.71 11.16
C TYR A 69 2.75 -5.80 12.38
N ASP A 70 2.40 -6.30 13.57
CA ASP A 70 2.49 -5.54 14.83
C ASP A 70 3.93 -5.07 15.09
N SER A 71 4.91 -5.96 14.87
CA SER A 71 6.33 -5.62 15.03
C SER A 71 6.80 -4.51 14.06
N LEU A 72 6.27 -4.49 12.84
CA LEU A 72 6.56 -3.44 11.86
C LEU A 72 5.89 -2.13 12.25
N VAL A 73 4.64 -2.19 12.72
CA VAL A 73 3.87 -1.03 13.15
C VAL A 73 4.55 -0.33 14.32
N GLU A 74 5.03 -1.08 15.31
CA GLU A 74 5.79 -0.57 16.44
C GLU A 74 7.15 0.00 15.98
N LYS A 75 7.95 -0.79 15.26
CA LYS A 75 9.31 -0.41 14.85
C LYS A 75 9.36 0.88 14.04
N TYR A 76 8.38 1.07 13.14
CA TYR A 76 8.33 2.23 12.26
C TYR A 76 7.35 3.30 12.76
N ASN A 77 6.80 3.18 13.99
CA ASN A 77 5.80 4.08 14.54
C ASN A 77 4.64 4.37 13.57
N LEU A 78 4.21 3.34 12.83
CA LEU A 78 3.28 3.52 11.72
C LEU A 78 1.93 4.05 12.18
N ILE A 79 1.53 3.79 13.44
CA ILE A 79 0.29 4.29 14.06
C ILE A 79 0.23 5.83 14.07
N GLN A 80 1.38 6.51 14.16
CA GLN A 80 1.43 7.98 14.15
C GLN A 80 1.57 8.58 12.75
N SER A 81 1.88 7.78 11.73
CA SER A 81 1.93 8.30 10.37
C SER A 81 0.50 8.38 9.81
N GLU A 82 0.09 9.55 9.33
CA GLU A 82 -1.13 9.71 8.51
C GLU A 82 -1.16 8.73 7.31
N LEU A 83 0.01 8.17 6.93
CA LEU A 83 0.15 7.15 5.89
C LEU A 83 -0.47 5.80 6.27
N VAL A 84 -0.63 5.46 7.56
CA VAL A 84 -1.28 4.22 8.02
C VAL A 84 -2.62 4.49 8.69
N SER A 85 -3.27 5.62 8.34
CA SER A 85 -4.73 5.61 8.32
C SER A 85 -5.14 4.61 7.24
N PHE A 86 -5.31 3.35 7.67
CA PHE A 86 -5.93 2.27 6.91
C PHE A 86 -7.01 2.89 6.02
N ALA A 87 -6.84 2.81 4.69
CA ALA A 87 -7.83 3.33 3.73
C ALA A 87 -9.22 3.07 4.29
N PRO A 88 -10.06 4.12 4.37
CA PRO A 88 -10.99 4.29 5.47
C PRO A 88 -11.77 2.99 5.68
N LEU A 89 -11.81 2.46 6.92
CA LEU A 89 -12.65 1.30 7.30
C LEU A 89 -14.03 1.38 6.64
N VAL A 90 -14.54 2.61 6.51
CA VAL A 90 -15.69 3.00 5.69
C VAL A 90 -15.80 2.30 4.33
N ILE A 91 -14.74 2.23 3.50
CA ILE A 91 -14.76 1.53 2.19
C ILE A 91 -15.08 0.04 2.36
N TRP A 92 -14.50 -0.59 3.38
CA TRP A 92 -14.69 -2.02 3.66
C TRP A 92 -16.07 -2.29 4.27
N GLU A 93 -16.65 -1.31 4.96
CA GLU A 93 -18.03 -1.34 5.48
C GLU A 93 -19.09 -1.10 4.40
N LEU A 94 -18.75 -0.51 3.25
CA LEU A 94 -19.70 -0.31 2.15
C LEU A 94 -20.14 -1.66 1.56
N SER A 95 -21.45 -1.92 1.52
CA SER A 95 -22.06 -3.06 0.82
C SER A 95 -22.01 -2.92 -0.71
N ILE A 96 -20.81 -2.87 -1.28
CA ILE A 96 -20.53 -2.78 -2.72
C ILE A 96 -19.67 -3.98 -3.17
N PRO A 97 -19.66 -4.31 -4.48
CA PRO A 97 -18.82 -5.39 -5.00
C PRO A 97 -17.33 -5.21 -4.64
N LEU A 98 -16.65 -6.31 -4.28
CA LEU A 98 -15.24 -6.32 -3.87
C LEU A 98 -14.32 -5.59 -4.86
N LYS A 99 -14.57 -5.74 -6.17
CA LYS A 99 -13.83 -5.03 -7.23
C LYS A 99 -13.85 -3.51 -7.06
N ILE A 100 -14.96 -2.94 -6.59
CA ILE A 100 -15.12 -1.51 -6.38
C ILE A 100 -14.45 -1.10 -5.06
N ARG A 101 -14.52 -1.95 -4.01
CA ARG A 101 -13.76 -1.71 -2.76
C ARG A 101 -12.26 -1.63 -3.01
N ILE A 102 -11.71 -2.61 -3.73
CA ILE A 102 -10.29 -2.63 -4.12
C ILE A 102 -9.93 -1.40 -4.95
N PHE A 103 -10.79 -1.03 -5.91
CA PHE A 103 -10.60 0.18 -6.69
C PHE A 103 -10.54 1.44 -5.82
N LEU A 104 -11.53 1.67 -4.95
CA LEU A 104 -11.56 2.83 -4.07
C LEU A 104 -10.35 2.86 -3.13
N TRP A 105 -9.94 1.70 -2.61
CA TRP A 105 -8.72 1.55 -1.84
C TRP A 105 -7.50 2.02 -2.66
N CYS A 106 -7.33 1.54 -3.89
CA CYS A 106 -6.25 2.00 -4.78
C CYS A 106 -6.30 3.51 -5.02
N VAL A 107 -7.48 4.10 -5.20
CA VAL A 107 -7.63 5.55 -5.40
C VAL A 107 -7.23 6.33 -4.13
N CYS A 108 -7.67 5.91 -2.94
CA CYS A 108 -7.30 6.54 -1.66
C CYS A 108 -5.79 6.51 -1.41
N TRP A 109 -5.12 5.41 -1.78
CA TRP A 109 -3.65 5.30 -1.70
C TRP A 109 -2.93 6.00 -2.87
N GLY A 110 -3.69 6.62 -3.78
CA GLY A 110 -3.18 7.20 -5.02
C GLY A 110 -2.56 6.18 -5.97
N ARG A 111 -2.69 4.88 -5.74
CA ARG A 111 -2.01 3.78 -6.47
C ARG A 111 -2.60 3.48 -7.85
N LEU A 112 -3.58 4.24 -8.29
CA LEU A 112 -4.22 4.07 -9.59
C LEU A 112 -3.23 4.36 -10.74
N GLN A 113 -3.34 3.63 -11.86
CA GLN A 113 -2.51 3.85 -13.05
C GLN A 113 -2.98 5.08 -13.85
N THR A 114 -2.74 6.27 -13.32
CA THR A 114 -2.95 7.54 -14.03
C THR A 114 -1.76 7.85 -14.95
N LEU A 115 -1.99 8.64 -16.01
CA LEU A 115 -0.94 8.91 -17.02
C LEU A 115 0.31 9.57 -16.43
N ASP A 116 0.16 10.42 -15.42
CA ASP A 116 1.28 11.03 -14.68
C ASP A 116 2.22 9.99 -14.07
N ARG A 117 1.68 8.88 -13.53
CA ARG A 117 2.46 7.76 -12.99
C ARG A 117 3.08 6.92 -14.08
N LEU A 118 2.35 6.65 -15.17
CA LEU A 118 2.90 5.94 -16.31
C LEU A 118 4.08 6.68 -16.96
N LYS A 119 4.05 8.03 -16.96
CA LYS A 119 5.16 8.84 -17.45
C LYS A 119 6.45 8.65 -16.64
N LYS A 120 6.34 8.44 -15.32
CA LYS A 120 7.51 8.15 -14.46
C LYS A 120 8.22 6.85 -14.85
N PHE A 121 7.48 5.90 -15.42
CA PHE A 121 8.01 4.65 -15.96
C PHE A 121 8.29 4.71 -17.46
N GLN A 122 8.24 5.90 -18.08
CA GLN A 122 8.48 6.11 -19.52
C GLN A 122 7.54 5.27 -20.41
N LEU A 123 6.33 4.96 -19.93
CA LEU A 123 5.38 4.12 -20.67
C LEU A 123 4.45 4.93 -21.59
N VAL A 124 4.37 6.24 -21.38
CA VAL A 124 3.52 7.18 -22.13
C VAL A 124 4.25 8.50 -22.26
N ASP A 125 3.97 9.23 -23.34
CA ASP A 125 4.52 10.58 -23.55
C ASP A 125 3.52 11.69 -23.28
N ASP A 126 2.28 11.50 -23.73
CA ASP A 126 1.18 12.40 -23.48
C ASP A 126 0.48 12.07 -22.17
N VAL A 127 0.50 13.02 -21.24
CA VAL A 127 -0.12 12.90 -19.91
C VAL A 127 -1.42 13.71 -19.80
N ARG A 128 -1.94 14.26 -20.90
CA ARG A 128 -3.17 15.06 -20.88
C ARG A 128 -4.36 14.20 -20.50
N CYS A 129 -5.19 14.71 -19.59
CA CYS A 129 -6.41 14.07 -19.13
C CYS A 129 -7.28 13.59 -20.28
N VAL A 130 -7.73 12.33 -20.20
CA VAL A 130 -8.56 11.72 -21.24
C VAL A 130 -9.83 12.53 -21.53
N TRP A 131 -10.37 13.20 -20.51
CA TRP A 131 -11.67 13.87 -20.59
C TRP A 131 -11.55 15.31 -21.07
N CYS A 132 -10.73 16.13 -20.40
CA CYS A 132 -10.66 17.56 -20.70
C CYS A 132 -9.56 17.92 -21.70
N LYS A 133 -8.62 17.00 -21.99
CA LYS A 133 -7.47 17.19 -22.89
C LYS A 133 -6.57 18.39 -22.57
N ARG A 134 -6.67 18.95 -21.35
CA ARG A 134 -5.98 20.19 -20.93
C ARG A 134 -5.01 19.97 -19.77
N GLY A 135 -5.48 19.40 -18.66
CA GLY A 135 -4.67 19.18 -17.45
C GLY A 135 -3.87 17.87 -17.50
N VAL A 136 -2.82 17.78 -16.68
CA VAL A 136 -2.09 16.53 -16.43
C VAL A 136 -3.03 15.56 -15.71
N GLU A 137 -3.12 14.34 -16.21
CA GLU A 137 -3.96 13.31 -15.62
C GLU A 137 -3.31 12.70 -14.37
N SER A 138 -3.70 13.23 -13.22
CA SER A 138 -3.49 12.64 -11.90
C SER A 138 -4.81 12.11 -11.34
N VAL A 139 -4.76 11.39 -10.22
CA VAL A 139 -5.96 10.94 -9.50
C VAL A 139 -6.85 12.13 -9.11
N GLN A 140 -6.22 13.20 -8.61
CA GLN A 140 -6.92 14.43 -8.22
C GLN A 140 -7.59 15.09 -9.43
N HIS A 141 -6.87 15.21 -10.53
CA HIS A 141 -7.44 15.80 -11.75
C HIS A 141 -8.57 14.93 -12.30
N LEU A 142 -8.36 13.62 -12.38
CA LEU A 142 -9.31 12.67 -12.96
C LEU A 142 -10.65 12.64 -12.21
N PHE A 143 -10.67 12.78 -10.89
CA PHE A 143 -11.90 12.66 -10.10
C PHE A 143 -12.46 13.97 -9.54
N PHE A 144 -11.65 15.02 -9.41
CA PHE A 144 -12.05 16.26 -8.72
C PHE A 144 -11.85 17.52 -9.57
N GLN A 145 -10.67 17.70 -10.16
CA GLN A 145 -10.30 19.00 -10.76
C GLN A 145 -10.63 19.08 -12.26
N CYS A 146 -10.88 17.96 -12.94
CA CYS A 146 -11.22 17.96 -14.35
C CYS A 146 -12.56 18.68 -14.57
N PRO A 147 -12.62 19.74 -15.41
CA PRO A 147 -13.85 20.51 -15.62
C PRO A 147 -15.03 19.68 -16.13
N VAL A 148 -14.75 18.64 -16.94
CA VAL A 148 -15.78 17.72 -17.45
C VAL A 148 -16.36 16.89 -16.31
N ILE A 149 -15.51 16.39 -15.42
CA ILE A 149 -15.92 15.56 -14.28
C ILE A 149 -16.59 16.41 -13.19
N PHE A 150 -16.13 17.64 -13.01
CA PHE A 150 -16.76 18.61 -12.13
C PHE A 150 -18.22 18.87 -12.53
N ASP A 151 -18.51 18.99 -13.84
CA ASP A 151 -19.89 19.11 -14.33
C ASP A 151 -20.72 17.83 -14.09
N VAL A 152 -20.11 16.64 -14.17
CA VAL A 152 -20.76 15.37 -13.80
C VAL A 152 -21.20 15.40 -12.34
N TRP A 153 -20.30 15.78 -11.43
CA TRP A 153 -20.64 15.90 -10.01
C TRP A 153 -21.75 16.93 -9.77
N ARG A 154 -21.68 18.08 -10.44
CA ARG A 154 -22.71 19.14 -10.35
C ARG A 154 -24.09 18.63 -10.72
N ARG A 155 -24.20 17.95 -11.87
CA ARG A 155 -25.47 17.41 -12.35
C ARG A 155 -26.03 16.32 -11.45
N LEU A 156 -25.18 15.43 -10.94
CA LEU A 156 -25.61 14.34 -10.06
C LEU A 156 -26.00 14.82 -8.67
N SER A 157 -25.35 15.88 -8.18
CA SER A 157 -25.63 16.43 -6.84
C SER A 157 -26.86 17.32 -6.83
N GLY A 158 -27.24 17.91 -7.96
CA GLY A 158 -28.45 18.71 -8.09
C GLY A 158 -28.53 19.82 -7.03
N ARG A 159 -29.62 19.85 -6.25
CA ARG A 159 -29.80 20.83 -5.16
C ARG A 159 -28.76 20.74 -4.04
N LYS A 160 -28.04 19.63 -3.96
CA LYS A 160 -27.00 19.36 -2.96
C LYS A 160 -25.60 19.77 -3.41
N TRP A 161 -25.50 20.41 -4.58
CA TRP A 161 -24.22 20.81 -5.15
C TRP A 161 -23.36 21.66 -4.22
N GLY A 162 -23.92 22.62 -3.48
CA GLY A 162 -23.14 23.44 -2.55
C GLY A 162 -22.43 22.63 -1.47
N GLU A 163 -23.11 21.63 -0.90
CA GLU A 163 -22.56 20.72 0.12
C GLU A 163 -21.51 19.78 -0.49
N VAL A 164 -21.77 19.27 -1.69
CA VAL A 164 -20.83 18.39 -2.43
C VAL A 164 -19.59 19.15 -2.88
N LEU A 165 -19.74 20.40 -3.31
CA LEU A 165 -18.63 21.25 -3.76
C LEU A 165 -17.56 21.39 -2.66
N MET A 166 -17.99 21.68 -1.43
CA MET A 166 -17.09 21.75 -0.27
C MET A 166 -16.28 20.46 -0.05
N LEU A 167 -16.90 19.30 -0.30
CA LEU A 167 -16.20 18.02 -0.20
C LEU A 167 -15.22 17.79 -1.35
N LEU A 168 -15.57 18.18 -2.57
CA LEU A 168 -14.72 18.00 -3.74
C LEU A 168 -13.49 18.91 -3.72
N GLU A 169 -13.59 20.10 -3.13
CA GLU A 169 -12.48 21.05 -2.99
C GLU A 169 -11.32 20.49 -2.14
N THR A 170 -11.60 19.54 -1.25
CA THR A 170 -10.55 18.83 -0.49
C THR A 170 -9.63 18.00 -1.38
N ASN A 171 -10.06 17.67 -2.62
CA ASN A 171 -9.37 16.76 -3.54
C ASN A 171 -8.98 15.42 -2.91
N ASP A 172 -9.71 14.99 -1.88
CA ASP A 172 -9.44 13.78 -1.11
C ASP A 172 -10.64 12.81 -1.18
N LEU A 173 -10.38 11.63 -1.72
CA LEU A 173 -11.40 10.59 -1.85
C LEU A 173 -11.76 9.98 -0.50
N THR A 174 -10.82 9.97 0.45
CA THR A 174 -11.04 9.48 1.82
C THR A 174 -12.01 10.41 2.54
N GLY A 175 -11.72 11.72 2.54
CA GLY A 175 -12.61 12.77 3.04
C GLY A 175 -13.97 12.76 2.34
N LEU A 176 -14.00 12.59 1.01
CA LEU A 176 -15.24 12.45 0.26
C LEU A 176 -16.08 11.28 0.78
N VAL A 177 -15.56 10.05 0.79
CA VAL A 177 -16.32 8.86 1.22
C VAL A 177 -16.74 8.94 2.69
N LYS A 178 -15.86 9.45 3.56
CA LYS A 178 -16.12 9.59 5.00
C LYS A 178 -17.23 10.61 5.28
N ASN A 179 -17.19 11.76 4.61
CA ASN A 179 -18.09 12.87 4.92
C ASN A 179 -19.38 12.87 4.08
N TRP A 180 -19.42 12.11 2.98
CA TRP A 180 -20.58 12.04 2.09
C TRP A 180 -21.91 11.67 2.77
N PRO A 181 -21.96 10.72 3.73
CA PRO A 181 -23.20 10.39 4.42
C PRO A 181 -23.85 11.58 5.14
N HIS A 182 -23.06 12.57 5.56
CA HIS A 182 -23.54 13.77 6.26
C HIS A 182 -24.23 14.78 5.33
N VAL A 183 -24.11 14.64 4.01
CA VAL A 183 -24.76 15.49 3.00
C VAL A 183 -26.26 15.15 2.84
N SER A 184 -26.69 13.93 3.21
CA SER A 184 -28.10 13.52 3.09
C SER A 184 -28.85 13.50 4.43
N SER A 185 -30.03 14.12 4.45
CA SER A 185 -30.88 14.22 5.65
C SER A 185 -31.95 13.12 5.77
N GLY A 186 -32.38 12.47 4.68
CA GLY A 186 -33.46 11.46 4.72
C GLY A 186 -32.99 10.02 4.96
N LEU A 187 -33.69 9.25 5.81
CA LEU A 187 -33.33 7.87 6.21
C LEU A 187 -33.21 6.87 5.04
N LEU A 188 -34.19 6.85 4.12
CA LEU A 188 -34.15 6.02 2.90
C LEU A 188 -33.09 6.52 1.90
N GLY A 189 -32.87 7.84 1.88
CA GLY A 189 -31.83 8.49 1.07
C GLY A 189 -30.42 8.12 1.52
N LYS A 190 -30.14 8.09 2.84
CA LYS A 190 -28.82 7.77 3.42
C LYS A 190 -28.26 6.43 2.96
N ASN A 191 -29.13 5.43 2.78
CA ASN A 191 -28.71 4.09 2.37
C ASN A 191 -28.27 4.02 0.91
N VAL A 192 -28.89 4.79 0.02
CA VAL A 192 -28.49 4.86 -1.39
C VAL A 192 -27.38 5.90 -1.58
N TRP A 193 -27.47 7.02 -0.87
CA TRP A 193 -26.58 8.16 -0.97
C TRP A 193 -25.14 7.81 -0.64
N ARG A 194 -24.91 6.92 0.35
CA ARG A 194 -23.56 6.44 0.71
C ARG A 194 -22.79 5.79 -0.45
N PHE A 195 -23.49 5.28 -1.47
CA PHE A 195 -22.87 4.61 -2.61
C PHE A 195 -22.59 5.55 -3.79
N VAL A 196 -23.14 6.76 -3.78
CA VAL A 196 -23.01 7.70 -4.90
C VAL A 196 -21.54 8.02 -5.21
N PRO A 197 -20.64 8.30 -4.23
CA PRO A 197 -19.25 8.59 -4.54
C PRO A 197 -18.56 7.41 -5.21
N ALA A 198 -18.77 6.22 -4.64
CA ALA A 198 -18.23 4.98 -5.18
C ALA A 198 -18.72 4.73 -6.61
N ALA A 199 -20.01 4.93 -6.86
CA ALA A 199 -20.61 4.74 -8.17
C ALA A 199 -20.10 5.75 -9.20
N VAL A 200 -19.95 7.02 -8.83
CA VAL A 200 -19.46 8.08 -9.71
C VAL A 200 -18.00 7.85 -10.09
N VAL A 201 -17.13 7.68 -9.09
CA VAL A 201 -15.69 7.45 -9.30
C VAL A 201 -15.47 6.18 -10.13
N TRP A 202 -16.22 5.10 -9.85
CA TRP A 202 -16.17 3.88 -10.67
C TRP A 202 -16.68 4.10 -12.10
N SER A 203 -17.74 4.88 -12.28
CA SER A 203 -18.31 5.18 -13.61
C SER A 203 -17.40 6.07 -14.45
N ILE A 204 -16.60 6.92 -13.81
CA ILE A 204 -15.56 7.71 -14.47
C ILE A 204 -14.39 6.79 -14.87
N TRP A 205 -14.01 5.85 -14.00
CA TRP A 205 -12.90 4.94 -14.26
C TRP A 205 -13.20 3.86 -15.30
N LYS A 206 -14.42 3.32 -15.34
CA LYS A 206 -14.77 2.20 -16.21
C LYS A 206 -14.51 2.47 -17.71
N PRO A 207 -14.91 3.62 -18.29
CA PRO A 207 -14.57 3.96 -19.67
C PRO A 207 -13.11 4.36 -19.83
N TYR A 208 -12.46 4.94 -18.81
CA TYR A 208 -11.03 5.24 -18.86
C TYR A 208 -10.20 3.99 -19.15
N GLY A 209 -10.59 2.83 -18.60
CA GLY A 209 -9.97 1.54 -18.94
C GLY A 209 -9.95 1.21 -20.44
N ASN A 210 -10.85 1.78 -21.26
CA ASN A 210 -10.82 1.63 -22.72
C ASN A 210 -9.79 2.52 -23.42
N TYR A 211 -9.52 3.68 -22.86
CA TYR A 211 -8.53 4.63 -23.36
C TYR A 211 -7.16 4.44 -22.72
N HIS A 212 -7.05 3.52 -21.75
CA HIS A 212 -5.83 3.29 -21.00
C HIS A 212 -4.72 2.68 -21.88
N PRO A 213 -3.54 3.31 -21.96
CA PRO A 213 -2.45 2.85 -22.82
C PRO A 213 -2.00 1.42 -22.56
N CYS A 214 -2.12 0.92 -21.31
CA CYS A 214 -1.73 -0.45 -20.97
C CYS A 214 -2.78 -1.51 -21.31
N LYS A 215 -3.99 -1.15 -21.81
CA LYS A 215 -5.05 -2.13 -22.15
C LYS A 215 -4.56 -3.21 -23.13
N ASN A 216 -3.75 -2.81 -24.12
CA ASN A 216 -3.19 -3.72 -25.12
C ASN A 216 -1.94 -4.47 -24.62
N ARG A 217 -1.23 -3.90 -23.65
CA ARG A 217 -0.05 -4.55 -23.04
C ARG A 217 -0.46 -5.72 -22.13
N PHE A 218 -1.56 -5.59 -21.40
CA PHE A 218 -2.06 -6.66 -20.54
C PHE A 218 -2.71 -7.82 -21.29
N SER A 219 -3.32 -7.59 -22.46
CA SER A 219 -3.82 -8.68 -23.31
C SER A 219 -2.68 -9.62 -23.73
N SER A 220 -1.52 -9.07 -24.10
CA SER A 220 -0.32 -9.87 -24.43
C SER A 220 0.34 -10.58 -23.24
N LEU A 221 0.06 -10.17 -21.99
CA LEU A 221 0.59 -10.79 -20.77
C LEU A 221 -0.34 -11.88 -20.22
N GLN A 222 -1.65 -11.77 -20.45
CA GLN A 222 -2.62 -12.82 -20.10
C GLN A 222 -2.40 -14.10 -20.90
N ASP A 223 -1.91 -13.99 -22.14
CA ASP A 223 -1.51 -15.16 -22.94
C ASP A 223 -0.28 -15.88 -22.37
N LYS A 224 0.47 -15.24 -21.46
CA LYS A 224 1.75 -15.74 -20.92
C LYS A 224 1.70 -16.16 -19.45
N LEU A 225 0.65 -15.84 -18.71
CA LEU A 225 0.52 -16.16 -17.29
C LEU A 225 -0.88 -16.71 -16.98
N PRO A 226 -1.01 -17.89 -16.35
CA PRO A 226 -2.30 -18.44 -15.97
C PRO A 226 -2.81 -17.71 -14.71
N LEU A 227 -3.19 -16.44 -14.85
CA LEU A 227 -3.84 -15.67 -13.80
C LEU A 227 -5.32 -16.09 -13.72
N ASN A 228 -5.56 -17.30 -13.20
CA ASN A 228 -6.90 -17.77 -12.89
C ASN A 228 -7.52 -16.91 -11.79
N GLY A 229 -8.43 -16.01 -12.17
CA GLY A 229 -9.34 -15.32 -11.25
C GLY A 229 -9.15 -13.82 -11.08
N MET A 230 -8.06 -13.21 -11.55
CA MET A 230 -7.97 -11.74 -11.58
C MET A 230 -8.69 -11.19 -12.81
N THR A 231 -9.87 -10.60 -12.59
CA THR A 231 -10.61 -9.91 -13.67
C THR A 231 -9.72 -8.85 -14.34
N LYS A 232 -9.83 -8.68 -15.67
CA LYS A 232 -9.08 -7.67 -16.46
C LYS A 232 -9.08 -6.27 -15.82
N SER A 233 -10.13 -5.93 -15.09
CA SER A 233 -10.27 -4.67 -14.36
C SER A 233 -9.27 -4.50 -13.19
N ILE A 234 -8.84 -5.57 -12.52
CA ILE A 234 -7.89 -5.52 -11.40
C ILE A 234 -6.45 -5.34 -11.89
N CYS A 235 -6.08 -5.98 -13.00
CA CYS A 235 -4.74 -5.84 -13.59
C CYS A 235 -4.49 -4.41 -14.14
N ILE A 236 -5.54 -3.71 -14.59
CA ILE A 236 -5.43 -2.29 -15.00
C ILE A 236 -5.25 -1.37 -13.78
N MET A 237 -5.59 -1.81 -12.57
CA MET A 237 -5.43 -1.01 -11.35
C MET A 237 -4.03 -1.09 -10.74
N VAL A 238 -3.32 -2.21 -10.91
CA VAL A 238 -2.00 -2.43 -10.30
C VAL A 238 -1.04 -2.95 -11.37
N CYS A 239 -0.06 -2.14 -11.76
CA CYS A 239 0.98 -2.59 -12.67
C CYS A 239 1.91 -3.47 -11.83
N PRO A 240 2.20 -4.72 -12.22
CA PRO A 240 3.26 -5.46 -11.59
C PRO A 240 4.56 -4.72 -11.93
N THR A 241 5.09 -3.96 -10.97
CA THR A 241 6.34 -3.20 -11.09
C THR A 241 7.58 -4.08 -11.27
N ASN A 242 7.41 -5.40 -11.40
CA ASN A 242 8.51 -6.38 -11.52
C ASN A 242 8.67 -6.98 -12.92
N ALA A 243 8.08 -6.39 -13.96
CA ALA A 243 8.27 -6.84 -15.35
C ALA A 243 9.34 -6.02 -16.10
N VAL A 244 10.37 -5.54 -15.39
CA VAL A 244 11.59 -5.01 -16.01
C VAL A 244 12.76 -5.86 -15.50
N ALA A 245 13.01 -6.93 -16.23
CA ALA A 245 14.28 -7.65 -16.27
C ALA A 245 14.59 -7.91 -17.75
#